data_AF-A0A9W9KMU2-F1
#
_entry.id   AF-A0A9W9KMU2-F1
#
_cell.length_a   1.000
_cell.length_b   1.000
_cell.length_c   1.000
_cell.angle_alpha   90.00
_cell.angle_beta   90.00
_cell.angle_gamma   90.00
#
_symmetry.space_group_name_H-M   'P 1'
#
loop_
_entity.id
_entity.type
_entity.pdbx_description
1 polymer ?
#
loop_
_entity_poly.entity_id
_entity_poly.type
_entity_poly.pdbx_seq_one_letter_code
_entity_poly.pdbx_strand_id
1 'polypeptide(L)' 'MAQTDYKFEGWMGLDSSSSEGNMVWQEFQPKEWEETDVDIKISHCGICGSDLHTLRSGWVSFLSFYVS' A
#
# COMPACT_ATOMS: atom_id res chain seq x y z
N MET A 1 17.02 7.67 18.57
CA MET A 1 16.27 6.68 17.76
C MET A 1 15.30 5.99 18.70
N ALA A 2 14.01 6.29 18.60
CA ALA A 2 13.00 5.58 19.40
C ALA A 2 12.94 4.14 18.87
N GLN A 3 13.47 3.20 19.65
CA GLN A 3 13.47 1.79 19.31
C GLN A 3 12.07 1.26 19.61
N THR A 4 11.26 1.11 18.56
CA THR A 4 9.92 0.55 18.65
C THR A 4 10.03 -0.97 18.49
N ASP A 5 9.62 -1.72 19.52
CA ASP A 5 9.70 -3.19 19.58
C ASP A 5 8.49 -3.86 18.88
N TYR A 6 8.04 -3.30 17.76
CA TYR A 6 6.92 -3.82 17.01
C TYR A 6 7.20 -3.84 15.50
N LYS A 7 6.65 -4.87 14.85
CA LYS A 7 6.79 -5.11 13.42
C LYS A 7 5.63 -4.48 12.67
N PHE A 8 5.91 -3.99 11.47
CA PHE A 8 4.89 -3.51 10.55
C PHE A 8 4.54 -4.65 9.60
N GLU A 9 3.31 -5.13 9.68
CA GLU A 9 2.82 -6.25 8.88
C GLU A 9 1.48 -5.87 8.24
N GLY A 10 1.24 -6.38 7.04
CA GLY A 10 -0.01 -6.13 6.35
C GLY A 10 -0.15 -6.95 5.08
N TRP A 11 -1.34 -6.88 4.48
CA TRP A 11 -1.60 -7.47 3.18
C TRP A 11 -1.04 -6.57 2.07
N MET A 12 -0.12 -7.11 1.28
CA MET A 12 0.55 -6.37 0.19
C MET A 12 0.16 -6.94 -1.17
N GLY A 13 -0.14 -6.03 -2.10
CA GLY A 13 -0.34 -6.38 -3.50
C GLY A 13 0.98 -6.38 -4.25
N LEU A 14 1.47 -7.55 -4.65
CA LEU A 14 2.78 -7.71 -5.30
C LEU A 14 2.70 -7.60 -6.83
N ASP A 15 1.51 -7.81 -7.40
CA ASP A 15 1.25 -7.70 -8.83
C ASP A 15 -0.17 -7.18 -9.13
N SER A 16 -0.51 -6.98 -10.41
CA SER A 16 -1.82 -6.47 -10.83
C SER A 16 -2.99 -7.43 -10.57
N SER A 17 -2.74 -8.71 -10.28
CA SER A 17 -3.78 -9.69 -9.90
C SER A 17 -4.16 -9.59 -8.43
N SER A 18 -3.46 -8.77 -7.64
CA SER A 18 -3.70 -8.62 -6.20
C SER A 18 -5.14 -8.21 -5.88
N SER A 19 -5.82 -7.47 -6.76
CA SER A 19 -7.23 -7.11 -6.59
C SER A 19 -8.21 -8.30 -6.65
N GLU A 20 -7.76 -9.47 -7.11
CA GLU A 20 -8.57 -10.70 -7.20
C GLU A 20 -8.47 -11.57 -5.93
N GLY A 21 -7.88 -11.03 -4.85
CA GLY A 21 -7.69 -11.74 -3.59
C GLY A 21 -6.30 -12.37 -3.44
N ASN A 22 -5.36 -12.06 -4.33
CA ASN A 22 -3.98 -12.58 -4.32
C ASN A 22 -3.02 -11.73 -3.47
N MET A 23 -3.54 -10.94 -2.52
CA MET A 23 -2.68 -10.18 -1.60
C MET A 23 -1.94 -11.12 -0.66
N VAL A 24 -0.70 -10.78 -0.32
CA VAL A 24 0.17 -11.60 0.53
C VAL A 24 0.42 -10.89 1.85
N TRP A 25 0.22 -11.58 2.97
CA TRP A 25 0.58 -11.06 4.29
C TRP A 25 2.09 -11.11 4.47
N GLN A 26 2.72 -9.97 4.69
CA GLN A 26 4.17 -9.89 4.91
C GLN A 26 4.56 -8.71 5.82
N GLU A 27 5.76 -8.82 6.38
CA GLU A 27 6.43 -7.74 7.11
C GLU A 27 7.02 -6.73 6.12
N PHE A 28 6.97 -5.44 6.45
CA PHE A 28 7.57 -4.37 5.65
C PHE A 28 8.34 -3.38 6.51
N GLN A 29 9.34 -2.74 5.92
CA GLN A 29 10.14 -1.73 6.60
C GLN A 29 9.43 -0.36 6.51
N PRO A 30 9.11 0.28 7.64
CA PRO A 30 8.54 1.63 7.64
C PRO A 30 9.60 2.66 7.22
N LYS A 31 9.14 3.87 6.90
CA LYS A 31 10.00 5.05 6.74
C LYS A 31 10.81 5.29 8.03
N GLU A 32 12.01 5.87 7.89
CA GLU A 32 12.78 6.37 9.03
C GLU A 32 12.03 7.48 9.78
N TRP A 33 12.11 7.47 11.10
CA TRP A 33 11.41 8.42 11.97
C TRP A 33 11.96 9.85 11.86
N GLU A 34 11.07 10.82 11.61
CA GLU A 34 11.34 12.26 11.66
C GLU A 34 10.53 12.91 12.81
N GLU A 35 11.00 14.04 13.35
CA GLU A 35 10.33 14.71 14.48
C GLU A 35 8.91 15.22 14.16
N THR A 36 8.59 15.34 12.88
CA THR A 36 7.27 15.72 12.37
C THR A 36 6.31 14.55 12.21
N ASP A 37 6.77 13.30 12.43
CA ASP A 37 5.98 12.11 12.22
C ASP A 37 5.06 11.81 13.42
N VAL A 38 3.97 11.11 13.14
CA VAL A 38 3.03 10.59 14.14
C VAL A 38 2.93 9.08 13.97
N ASP A 39 3.21 8.35 15.04
CA ASP A 39 3.04 6.90 15.08
C ASP A 39 1.60 6.53 15.46
N ILE A 40 0.96 5.69 14.66
CA ILE A 40 -0.46 5.34 14.80
C ILE A 40 -0.63 3.83 14.72
N LYS A 41 -1.20 3.24 15.77
CA LYS A 41 -1.68 1.86 15.73
C LYS A 41 -3.01 1.77 15.00
N ILE A 42 -3.00 1.16 13.81
CA ILE A 42 -4.19 0.96 12.99
C ILE A 42 -5.15 0.00 13.69
N SER A 43 -6.40 0.41 13.92
CA SER A 43 -7.45 -0.46 14.44
C SER A 43 -8.34 -1.04 13.33
N HIS A 44 -8.65 -0.22 12.33
CA HIS A 44 -9.51 -0.54 11.19
C HIS A 44 -9.07 0.29 9.98
N CYS A 45 -9.28 -0.24 8.78
CA CYS A 45 -9.08 0.47 7.52
C CYS A 45 -10.29 0.25 6.62
N GLY A 46 -10.81 1.31 6.01
CA GLY A 46 -11.89 1.22 5.03
C GLY A 46 -11.32 0.92 3.64
N ILE A 47 -12.12 0.26 2.80
CA ILE A 47 -11.77 0.02 1.38
C ILE A 47 -12.51 1.05 0.52
N CYS A 48 -11.76 1.75 -0.32
CA CYS A 48 -12.28 2.70 -1.31
C CYS A 48 -11.98 2.23 -2.74
N GLY A 49 -12.71 2.75 -3.73
CA GLY A 49 -12.46 2.43 -5.14
C GLY A 49 -11.03 2.77 -5.60
N SER A 50 -10.40 3.78 -5.00
CA SER A 50 -9.00 4.14 -5.25
C SER A 50 -8.03 2.99 -4.99
N ASP A 51 -8.30 2.18 -3.97
CA ASP A 51 -7.44 1.05 -3.59
C ASP A 51 -7.46 -0.02 -4.68
N LEU A 52 -8.66 -0.31 -5.20
CA LEU A 52 -8.83 -1.24 -6.32
C LEU A 52 -8.15 -0.73 -7.60
N HIS A 53 -8.26 0.57 -7.89
CA HIS A 53 -7.55 1.17 -9.03
C HIS A 53 -6.03 1.06 -8.90
N THR A 54 -5.49 1.22 -7.69
CA THR A 54 -4.05 1.05 -7.42
C THR A 54 -3.63 -0.40 -7.54
N LEU A 55 -4.33 -1.32 -6.85
CA LEU A 55 -3.99 -2.74 -6.83
C LEU A 55 -3.99 -3.39 -8.22
N ARG A 56 -4.90 -2.99 -9.11
CA ARG A 56 -4.96 -3.49 -10.50
C ARG A 56 -4.10 -2.73 -11.49
N SER A 57 -3.28 -1.77 -11.04
CA SER A 57 -2.47 -0.88 -11.89
C SER A 57 -3.30 -0.07 -12.92
N GLY A 58 -4.53 0.31 -12.57
CA GLY A 58 -5.52 0.86 -13.50
C GLY A 58 -5.54 2.39 -13.65
N TRP A 59 -4.55 3.11 -13.11
CA TRP A 59 -4.51 4.59 -13.16
C TRP A 59 -4.00 5.15 -14.49
N VAL A 60 -3.28 4.36 -15.29
CA VAL A 60 -2.76 4.77 -16.61
C VAL A 60 -3.05 3.70 -17.67
N SER A 61 -3.75 4.09 -18.74
CA SER A 61 -3.82 3.30 -19.97
C SER A 61 -2.71 3.77 -20.90
N PHE A 62 -1.75 2.89 -21.21
CA PHE A 62 -0.66 3.15 -22.16
C PHE A 62 -1.18 3.61 -23.54
N LEU A 63 -2.45 3.32 -23.87
CA LEU A 63 -3.09 3.79 -25.10
C LEU A 63 -3.47 5.28 -25.10
N SER A 64 -3.50 5.98 -23.98
CA SER A 64 -3.95 7.38 -23.95
C SER A 64 -2.87 8.41 -24.31
N PHE A 65 -1.59 8.02 -24.32
CA PHE A 65 -0.48 8.92 -24.67
C PHE A 65 0.00 8.81 -26.12
N TYR A 66 -0.39 7.75 -26.85
CA TYR A 66 0.08 7.51 -28.23
C TYR A 66 -0.96 7.88 -29.32
N VAL A 67 -2.12 8.42 -28.94
CA VAL A 67 -3.20 8.82 -29.87
C VAL A 67 -3.53 10.32 -29.78
N SER A 68 -2.62 11.16 -29.28
CA SER A 68 -2.74 12.63 -29.39
C SER A 68 -1.60 13.23 -30.19
#